data_AF-A0A2J4G736-F1
#
_entry.id   AF-A0A2J4G736-F1
#
_cell.length_a   1.000
_cell.length_b   1.000
_cell.length_c   1.000
_cell.angle_alpha   90.00
_cell.angle_beta   90.00
_cell.angle_gamma   90.00
#
_symmetry.space_group_name_H-M   'P 1'
#
loop_
_entity.id
_entity.type
_entity.pdbx_description
1 polymer ?
#
loop_
_entity_poly.entity_id
_entity_poly.type
_entity_poly.pdbx_seq_one_letter_code
_entity_poly.pdbx_strand_id
1 'polypeptide(L)'
;MLRVRWFPDPGVRLGGEVRRAVERQVRVLDPGRLSGLGEYEETGDAIVLPEPDPYEGLVVKVVRHRGRLLLAAAIWEHGGLIEEYYVAELIEEGAGR
;
A
#
# COMPACT_ATOMS: atom_id res chain seq x y z
N MET A 1 -11.68 -11.98 -1.80
CA MET A 1 -10.22 -12.02 -1.54
C MET A 1 -9.61 -10.72 -2.05
N LEU A 2 -8.57 -10.14 -1.44
CA LEU A 2 -7.98 -8.90 -1.95
C LEU A 2 -6.93 -9.18 -3.04
N ARG A 3 -6.96 -8.38 -4.11
CA ARG A 3 -5.92 -8.36 -5.12
C ARG A 3 -5.36 -6.95 -5.28
N VAL A 4 -4.10 -6.89 -5.71
CA VAL A 4 -3.41 -5.62 -6.00
C VAL A 4 -3.61 -5.27 -7.47
N ARG A 5 -4.09 -4.05 -7.73
CA ARG A 5 -4.12 -3.46 -9.06
C ARG A 5 -3.07 -2.36 -9.15
N TRP A 6 -1.91 -2.70 -9.71
CA TRP A 6 -0.82 -1.76 -9.98
C TRP A 6 -1.24 -0.68 -10.96
N PHE A 7 -0.89 0.57 -10.67
CA PHE A 7 -1.10 1.66 -11.63
C PHE A 7 -0.08 1.58 -12.77
N PRO A 8 -0.48 1.96 -14.00
CA PRO A 8 0.40 1.92 -15.16
C PRO A 8 1.53 2.96 -15.06
N ASP A 9 1.25 4.11 -14.43
CA ASP A 9 2.21 5.19 -14.23
C ASP A 9 2.17 5.72 -12.78
N PRO A 10 2.81 5.00 -11.83
CA PRO A 10 2.67 5.22 -10.40
C PRO A 10 3.59 6.30 -9.79
N GLY A 11 4.32 7.10 -10.59
CA GLY A 11 5.38 8.00 -10.10
C GLY A 11 6.66 7.27 -9.67
N VAL A 12 6.53 6.16 -8.93
CA VAL A 12 7.63 5.23 -8.59
C VAL A 12 7.32 3.79 -8.98
N ARG A 13 8.24 3.16 -9.71
CA ARG A 13 8.10 1.75 -10.11
C ARG A 13 8.77 0.82 -9.10
N LEU A 14 7.96 0.06 -8.38
CA LEU A 14 8.46 -1.03 -7.53
C LEU A 14 8.95 -2.20 -8.38
N GLY A 15 10.12 -2.75 -8.02
CA GLY A 15 10.71 -3.93 -8.65
C GLY A 15 9.85 -5.18 -8.49
N GLY A 16 10.06 -6.18 -9.36
CA GLY A 16 9.23 -7.38 -9.41
C GLY A 16 9.21 -8.20 -8.11
N GLU A 17 10.32 -8.23 -7.38
CA GLU A 17 10.40 -8.92 -6.07
C GLU A 17 9.57 -8.23 -5.01
N VAL A 18 9.70 -6.90 -4.90
CA VAL A 18 8.89 -6.07 -4.01
C VAL A 18 7.40 -6.23 -4.32
N ARG A 19 7.00 -6.16 -5.61
CA ARG A 19 5.61 -6.36 -6.01
C ARG A 19 5.07 -7.72 -5.57
N ARG A 20 5.84 -8.79 -5.78
CA ARG A 20 5.46 -10.14 -5.33
C ARG A 20 5.34 -10.24 -3.81
N ALA A 21 6.23 -9.60 -3.06
CA ALA A 21 6.16 -9.56 -1.59
C ALA A 21 4.92 -8.83 -1.10
N VAL A 22 4.63 -7.66 -1.68
CA VAL A 22 3.42 -6.88 -1.38
C VAL A 22 2.15 -7.67 -1.69
N GLU A 23 2.07 -8.31 -2.86
CA GLU A 23 0.92 -9.14 -3.24
C GLU A 23 0.68 -10.32 -2.27
N ARG A 24 1.75 -10.99 -1.80
CA ARG A 24 1.62 -12.07 -0.81
C ARG A 24 1.05 -11.55 0.51
N GLN A 25 1.53 -10.42 0.99
CA GLN A 25 1.10 -9.84 2.26
C GLN A 25 -0.33 -9.32 2.19
N VAL A 26 -0.70 -8.64 1.10
CA VAL A 26 -2.06 -8.13 0.87
C VAL A 26 -3.11 -9.24 0.94
N ARG A 27 -2.80 -10.43 0.41
CA ARG A 27 -3.73 -11.58 0.41
C ARG A 27 -4.11 -12.07 1.80
N VAL A 28 -3.26 -11.84 2.80
CA VAL A 28 -3.46 -12.30 4.18
C VAL A 28 -3.80 -11.17 5.15
N LEU A 29 -4.02 -9.94 4.63
CA LEU A 29 -4.46 -8.83 5.46
C LEU A 29 -5.86 -9.10 6.03
N ASP A 30 -6.02 -8.82 7.32
CA ASP A 30 -7.30 -8.89 8.00
C ASP A 30 -8.26 -7.80 7.47
N PRO A 31 -9.41 -8.17 6.89
CA PRO A 31 -10.43 -7.21 6.46
C PRO A 31 -10.89 -6.27 7.58
N GLY A 32 -10.90 -6.72 8.83
CA GLY A 32 -11.27 -5.89 9.99
C GLY A 32 -10.30 -4.72 10.21
N ARG A 33 -9.00 -4.96 10.00
CA ARG A 33 -7.99 -3.88 10.08
C ARG A 33 -8.12 -2.89 8.94
N LEU A 34 -8.47 -3.36 7.74
CA LEU A 34 -8.65 -2.52 6.56
C LEU A 34 -9.92 -1.65 6.62
N SER A 35 -11.00 -2.21 7.18
CA SER A 35 -12.25 -1.47 7.36
C SER A 35 -12.10 -0.34 8.39
N GLY A 36 -11.27 -0.56 9.41
CA GLY A 36 -10.96 0.40 10.49
C GLY A 36 -10.06 1.58 10.11
N LEU A 37 -9.45 1.60 8.92
CA LEU A 37 -8.64 2.75 8.48
C LEU A 37 -9.51 4.00 8.24
N GLY A 38 -9.15 5.11 8.89
CA GLY A 38 -9.64 6.44 8.56
C GLY A 38 -9.06 6.98 7.26
N GLU A 39 -9.55 8.12 6.78
CA GLU A 39 -8.97 8.81 5.63
C GLU A 39 -7.56 9.29 5.98
N TYR A 40 -6.58 8.89 5.17
CA TYR A 40 -5.15 9.03 5.48
C TYR A 40 -4.71 10.48 5.60
N GLU A 41 -5.23 11.37 4.74
CA GLU A 41 -4.94 12.81 4.79
C GLU A 41 -5.50 13.49 6.04
N GLU A 42 -6.48 12.86 6.71
CA GLU A 42 -7.13 13.40 7.91
C GLU A 42 -6.55 12.80 9.20
N THR A 43 -6.22 11.51 9.18
CA THR A 43 -5.90 10.72 10.37
C THR A 43 -4.45 10.24 10.42
N GLY A 44 -3.79 10.13 9.26
CA GLY A 44 -2.49 9.47 9.13
C GLY A 44 -2.54 7.95 9.25
N ASP A 45 -3.74 7.35 9.28
CA ASP A 45 -3.93 5.92 9.45
C ASP A 45 -3.32 5.11 8.29
N ALA A 46 -2.45 4.15 8.64
CA ALA A 46 -1.83 3.28 7.66
C ALA A 46 -1.49 1.90 8.25
N ILE A 47 -1.52 0.88 7.39
CA ILE A 47 -0.96 -0.45 7.69
C ILE A 47 0.36 -0.58 6.93
N VAL A 48 1.48 -0.45 7.63
CA VAL A 48 2.81 -0.69 7.04
C VAL A 48 2.98 -2.18 6.79
N LEU A 49 3.41 -2.54 5.58
CA LEU A 49 3.75 -3.91 5.21
C LEU A 49 5.17 -4.24 5.72
N PRO A 50 5.36 -5.40 6.38
CA PRO A 50 6.68 -5.84 6.84
C PRO A 50 7.74 -6.02 5.74
N GLU A 51 7.33 -6.39 4.52
CA GLU A 51 8.22 -6.50 3.36
C GLU A 51 7.76 -5.51 2.25
N PRO A 52 8.66 -4.74 1.62
CA PRO A 52 10.10 -4.65 1.86
C PRO A 52 10.42 -4.11 3.27
N ASP A 53 11.64 -4.35 3.75
CA ASP A 53 12.04 -3.88 5.08
C ASP A 53 11.97 -2.33 5.11
N PRO A 54 11.11 -1.75 5.97
CA PRO A 54 10.95 -0.30 6.04
C PRO A 54 12.23 0.44 6.46
N TYR A 55 13.22 -0.24 7.05
CA TYR A 55 14.51 0.32 7.43
C TYR A 55 15.51 0.41 6.26
N GLU A 56 15.19 -0.17 5.10
CA GLU A 56 16.02 -0.11 3.89
C GLU A 56 15.64 1.05 2.94
N GLY A 57 14.88 2.03 3.45
CA GLY A 57 14.56 3.26 2.72
C GLY A 57 13.31 3.19 1.82
N LEU A 58 12.63 2.04 1.75
CA LEU A 58 11.35 1.90 1.06
C LEU A 58 10.29 1.37 2.03
N VAL A 59 9.28 2.19 2.31
CA VAL A 59 8.13 1.80 3.13
C VAL A 59 6.93 1.63 2.21
N VAL A 60 6.35 0.43 2.18
CA VAL A 60 5.08 0.19 1.50
C VAL A 60 3.98 0.06 2.54
N LYS A 61 2.89 0.81 2.39
CA LYS A 61 1.77 0.82 3.34
C LYS A 61 0.42 0.85 2.64
N VAL A 62 -0.57 0.25 3.28
CA VAL A 62 -1.98 0.35 2.88
C VAL A 62 -2.60 1.53 3.59
N VAL A 63 -3.29 2.37 2.83
CA VAL A 63 -3.99 3.57 3.32
C VAL A 63 -5.39 3.64 2.75
N ARG A 64 -6.28 4.39 3.41
CA ARG A 64 -7.56 4.79 2.81
C ARG A 64 -7.46 6.22 2.30
N HIS A 65 -7.81 6.43 1.03
CA HIS A 65 -7.84 7.75 0.42
C HIS A 65 -9.05 7.86 -0.51
N ARG A 66 -9.92 8.84 -0.23
CA ARG A 66 -11.18 9.08 -0.95
C ARG A 66 -12.05 7.82 -1.02
N GLY A 67 -12.20 7.13 0.12
CA GLY A 67 -13.00 5.90 0.24
C GLY A 67 -12.40 4.66 -0.43
N ARG A 68 -11.16 4.72 -0.93
CA ARG A 68 -10.48 3.61 -1.60
C ARG A 68 -9.28 3.14 -0.81
N LEU A 69 -9.02 1.84 -0.80
CA LEU A 69 -7.81 1.26 -0.24
C LEU A 69 -6.68 1.32 -1.26
N LEU A 70 -5.62 2.05 -0.96
CA LEU A 70 -4.46 2.25 -1.84
C LEU A 70 -3.19 1.70 -1.21
N LEU A 71 -2.24 1.34 -2.05
CA LEU A 71 -0.85 1.12 -1.64
C LEU A 71 -0.06 2.42 -1.88
N ALA A 72 0.51 2.96 -0.82
CA ALA A 72 1.47 4.05 -0.87
C ALA A 72 2.90 3.50 -0.74
N ALA A 73 3.79 3.93 -1.61
CA ALA A 73 5.23 3.70 -1.52
C ALA A 73 5.90 5.00 -1.10
N ALA A 74 6.51 5.00 0.08
CA ALA A 74 7.25 6.12 0.65
C ALA A 74 8.74 5.82 0.62
N ILE A 75 9.52 6.74 0.06
CA ILE A 75 10.97 6.68 -0.04
C ILE A 75 11.57 7.53 1.08
N TRP A 76 12.45 6.94 1.86
CA TRP A 76 13.12 7.57 2.99
C TRP A 76 14.62 7.57 2.78
N GLU A 77 15.25 8.74 2.94
CA GLU A 77 16.70 8.88 2.93
C GLU A 77 17.15 9.77 4.09
N HIS A 78 18.28 9.42 4.71
CA HIS A 78 18.89 10.20 5.80
C HIS A 78 17.92 10.59 6.95
N GLY A 79 16.91 9.76 7.23
CA GLY A 79 15.93 9.98 8.30
C GLY A 79 14.78 10.93 7.93
N GLY A 80 14.67 11.34 6.67
CA GLY A 80 13.57 12.15 6.15
C GLY A 80 12.76 11.43 5.07
N LEU A 81 11.46 11.74 5.02
CA LEU A 81 10.60 11.38 3.90
C LEU A 81 11.01 12.23 2.69
N ILE A 82 11.34 11.56 1.58
CA ILE A 82 11.74 12.22 0.33
C ILE A 82 10.50 12.36 -0.56
N GLU A 83 9.86 11.24 -0.87
CA GLU A 83 8.71 11.18 -1.76
C GLU A 83 7.73 10.08 -1.31
N GLU A 84 6.44 10.27 -1.62
CA GLU A 84 5.40 9.28 -1.42
C GLU A 84 4.47 9.25 -2.63
N TYR A 85 4.19 8.05 -3.13
CA TYR A 85 3.31 7.86 -4.28
C TYR A 85 2.29 6.75 -4.03
N TYR A 86 1.07 6.96 -4.49
CA TYR A 86 0.10 5.88 -4.64
C TYR A 86 0.47 5.03 -5.84
N VAL A 87 0.81 3.76 -5.59
CA VAL A 87 1.37 2.85 -6.62
C VAL A 87 0.38 1.78 -7.09
N ALA A 88 -0.67 1.54 -6.29
CA ALA A 88 -1.69 0.53 -6.57
C ALA A 88 -2.97 0.80 -5.79
N GLU A 89 -4.03 0.09 -6.19
CA GLU A 89 -5.26 -0.04 -5.43
C GLU A 89 -5.48 -1.48 -4.96
N LEU A 90 -6.04 -1.65 -3.76
CA LEU A 90 -6.53 -2.93 -3.29
C LEU A 90 -8.00 -3.08 -3.66
N ILE A 91 -8.32 -4.15 -4.38
CA ILE A 91 -9.68 -4.43 -4.84
C ILE A 91 -10.12 -5.81 -4.35
N GLU A 92 -11.39 -5.90 -3.96
CA GLU A 92 -12.01 -7.17 -3.59
C GLU A 92 -12.33 -7.99 -4.85
N GLU A 93 -11.79 -9.20 -4.91
CA GLU A 93 -12.30 -10.27 -5.76
C GLU A 93 -13.66 -10.69 -5.21
N GLY A 94 -14.74 -10.19 -5.83
CA GLY A 94 -16.10 -10.54 -5.46
C GLY A 94 -17.21 -9.52 -5.78
N ALA A 95 -16.92 -8.31 -6.26
CA ALA A 95 -17.97 -7.39 -6.72
C ALA A 95 -18.34 -7.62 -8.19
N GLY A 96 -18.72 -8.86 -8.52
CA GLY A 96 -19.32 -9.23 -9.79
C GLY A 96 -20.57 -10.04 -9.50
N ARG A 97 -21.72 -9.36 -9.48
CA ARG A 97 -23.02 -9.99 -9.71
C ARG A 97 -23.24 -10.12 -11.21
#